data_AF-A0A959PSC3-F1
#
_entry.id   AF-A0A959PSC3-F1
#
_cell.length_a   1.000
_cell.length_b   1.000
_cell.length_c   1.000
_cell.angle_alpha   90.00
_cell.angle_beta   90.00
_cell.angle_gamma   90.00
#
_symmetry.space_group_name_H-M   'P 1'
#
loop_
_entity.id
_entity.type
_entity.pdbx_description
1 polymer ?
#
loop_
_entity_poly.entity_id
_entity_poly.type
_entity_poly.pdbx_seq_one_letter_code
_entity_poly.pdbx_strand_id
1 'polypeptide(L)'
;MYKIKPFLVFIFFAMSLNSKAQVAVCKEFFYTKLNANTCDVHLVVSDIDEGSYDYTSIHLSNDYFNETGIFEVDLIVTKNLNSTVCTSNVVIEDKNAPLIVSPTNFTVTLTSNQPLYITTDLIPIYTEDCDSDVTLEFDPEFIDCKSNESQVLIIRAQDSSGNKSSTVTDLNIKVKYDFDFDLICIDTLIKPMQIGKKATLHPSEFILSPFQLCEDDYIFDVLVNGHNRSSKQIAYTDKDSSIVVFITDVFQNQRDSSIVQIVESPCQNTAFYICDTQSACDPEGDCSVGHTTTDNIEWPCDFNGYVSIETILDPSPTNLAKANISSQFIEPIIIGDSCGFVNVSYVDQLITTGTPPLITLLKVRRYWTVFNWYDGKPYHFQQTLLLYNKAYESCTVCDFLPWNTPVGDCASGHTYSDAVEWPADVTIDGAFADVESLEKNPLVDPRDVRPTLVNSCKNLELTYQDQAINTQGNDWTILRKWKIVNKNDLSVVNYTQIINAHNVPTASKIIQFRLPDENILTGVKVDGIEVNEDGLINLDTVPIQNGHIFKDDYFATAVDINDVVYMRELILGI
;
A
#
# COMPACT_ATOMS: atom_id res chain seq x y z
N MET A 1 28.16 -24.76 -88.00
CA MET A 1 26.79 -25.25 -88.30
C MET A 1 26.00 -25.16 -87.00
N TYR A 2 24.91 -24.43 -86.78
CA TYR A 2 23.99 -23.59 -87.56
C TYR A 2 23.56 -22.45 -86.60
N LYS A 3 23.76 -21.17 -86.96
CA LYS A 3 22.77 -20.16 -87.42
C LYS A 3 21.77 -19.64 -86.37
N ILE A 4 21.88 -18.32 -86.17
CA ILE A 4 21.05 -17.35 -85.46
C ILE A 4 19.70 -17.13 -86.18
N LYS A 5 18.59 -16.91 -85.45
CA LYS A 5 17.71 -15.70 -85.51
C LYS A 5 16.43 -15.79 -84.62
N PRO A 6 15.85 -14.64 -84.24
CA PRO A 6 14.86 -14.48 -83.16
C PRO A 6 13.42 -14.62 -83.66
N PHE A 7 12.48 -14.86 -82.75
CA PHE A 7 11.05 -14.82 -83.05
C PHE A 7 10.31 -13.92 -82.06
N LEU A 8 9.70 -12.89 -82.64
CA LEU A 8 8.79 -11.92 -82.05
C LEU A 8 7.38 -12.52 -82.18
N VAL A 9 6.63 -12.70 -81.08
CA VAL A 9 5.20 -13.05 -81.15
C VAL A 9 4.40 -12.02 -80.36
N PHE A 10 3.42 -11.49 -81.09
CA PHE A 10 2.45 -10.49 -80.73
C PHE A 10 1.63 -10.84 -79.47
N ILE A 11 1.50 -9.85 -78.59
CA ILE A 11 0.46 -9.75 -77.58
C ILE A 11 -0.89 -9.62 -78.29
N PHE A 12 -1.77 -10.62 -78.11
CA PHE A 12 -3.19 -10.51 -78.41
C PHE A 12 -3.90 -10.08 -77.12
N PHE A 13 -4.26 -8.80 -77.05
CA PHE A 13 -5.06 -8.22 -75.98
C PHE A 13 -6.51 -8.62 -76.20
N ALA A 14 -6.94 -9.73 -75.58
CA ALA A 14 -8.36 -10.00 -75.40
C ALA A 14 -8.85 -9.12 -74.25
N MET A 15 -9.50 -8.00 -74.57
CA MET A 15 -10.35 -7.28 -73.61
C MET A 15 -11.50 -8.21 -73.22
N SER A 16 -11.31 -9.02 -72.18
CA SER A 16 -12.44 -9.44 -71.37
C SER A 16 -12.99 -8.17 -70.73
N LEU A 17 -14.22 -7.81 -71.07
CA LEU A 17 -15.05 -6.93 -70.25
C LEU A 17 -15.07 -7.54 -68.85
N ASN A 18 -14.14 -7.12 -68.00
CA ASN A 18 -14.10 -7.51 -66.62
C ASN A 18 -15.23 -6.70 -65.97
N SER A 19 -16.46 -7.20 -66.05
CA SER A 19 -17.45 -6.77 -65.08
C SER A 19 -16.83 -7.13 -63.75
N LYS A 20 -16.39 -6.13 -62.98
CA LYS A 20 -16.14 -6.36 -61.56
C LYS A 20 -17.39 -7.10 -61.05
N ALA A 21 -17.19 -8.23 -60.40
CA ALA A 21 -18.27 -8.92 -59.72
C ALA A 21 -18.48 -8.21 -58.38
N GLN A 22 -19.68 -8.29 -57.82
CA GLN A 22 -19.96 -7.77 -56.49
C GLN A 22 -19.12 -8.49 -55.45
N VAL A 23 -18.50 -7.75 -54.54
CA VAL A 23 -17.63 -8.31 -53.49
C VAL A 23 -18.06 -7.77 -52.13
N ALA A 24 -18.40 -8.69 -51.21
CA ALA A 24 -18.56 -8.39 -49.79
C ALA A 24 -17.17 -8.43 -49.13
N VAL A 25 -16.84 -7.36 -48.40
CA VAL A 25 -15.64 -7.27 -47.57
C VAL A 25 -16.11 -6.86 -46.18
N CYS A 26 -15.85 -7.69 -45.18
CA CYS A 26 -16.30 -7.49 -43.82
C CYS A 26 -15.12 -7.62 -42.85
N LYS A 27 -15.24 -6.97 -41.69
CA LYS A 27 -14.32 -7.15 -40.57
C LYS A 27 -14.37 -8.59 -40.10
N GLU A 28 -13.22 -9.18 -39.78
CA GLU A 28 -13.16 -10.53 -39.20
C GLU A 28 -13.83 -10.57 -37.81
N PHE A 29 -13.63 -9.53 -37.01
CA PHE A 29 -14.25 -9.35 -35.70
C PHE A 29 -14.82 -7.93 -35.54
N PHE A 30 -15.97 -7.84 -34.88
CA PHE A 30 -16.57 -6.58 -34.43
C PHE A 30 -16.93 -6.68 -32.95
N TYR A 31 -16.46 -5.74 -32.14
CA TYR A 31 -16.67 -5.73 -30.69
C TYR A 31 -17.65 -4.63 -30.31
N THR A 32 -18.68 -4.99 -29.55
CA THR A 32 -19.67 -4.04 -29.03
C THR A 32 -20.18 -4.49 -27.67
N LYS A 33 -21.07 -3.71 -27.08
CA LYS A 33 -21.62 -3.95 -25.73
C LYS A 33 -23.13 -3.71 -25.69
N LEU A 34 -23.82 -4.38 -24.78
CA LEU A 34 -25.24 -4.14 -24.53
C LEU A 34 -25.49 -2.69 -24.10
N ASN A 35 -26.60 -2.12 -24.58
CA ASN A 35 -27.06 -0.81 -24.15
C ASN A 35 -27.54 -0.87 -22.69
N ALA A 36 -27.02 0.01 -21.84
CA ALA A 36 -27.34 0.06 -20.41
C ALA A 36 -28.83 0.23 -20.06
N ASN A 37 -29.64 0.76 -20.98
CA ASN A 37 -31.06 1.04 -20.70
C ASN A 37 -32.00 0.02 -21.37
N THR A 38 -31.62 -0.53 -22.52
CA THR A 38 -32.47 -1.42 -23.32
C THR A 38 -31.99 -2.87 -23.33
N CYS A 39 -30.79 -3.13 -22.81
CA CYS A 39 -30.12 -4.44 -22.79
C CYS A 39 -30.09 -5.11 -24.17
N ASP A 40 -29.91 -4.30 -25.21
CA ASP A 40 -29.83 -4.75 -26.59
C ASP A 40 -28.75 -4.01 -27.39
N VAL A 41 -28.47 -4.55 -28.57
CA VAL A 41 -27.59 -4.00 -29.58
C VAL A 41 -28.30 -4.06 -30.93
N HIS A 42 -28.33 -2.92 -31.61
CA HIS A 42 -28.73 -2.81 -33.01
C HIS A 42 -27.51 -2.52 -33.87
N LEU A 43 -27.15 -3.44 -34.76
CA LEU A 43 -26.06 -3.26 -35.71
C LEU A 43 -26.54 -2.50 -36.94
N VAL A 44 -25.64 -1.70 -37.52
CA VAL A 44 -25.82 -1.13 -38.85
C VAL A 44 -24.77 -1.68 -39.81
N VAL A 45 -25.06 -1.66 -41.11
CA VAL A 45 -24.15 -2.21 -42.14
C VAL A 45 -22.72 -1.68 -42.01
N SER A 46 -22.53 -0.40 -41.67
CA SER A 46 -21.22 0.23 -41.50
C SER A 46 -20.40 -0.33 -40.33
N ASP A 47 -21.03 -1.05 -39.39
CA ASP A 47 -20.33 -1.66 -38.27
C ASP A 47 -19.48 -2.86 -38.74
N ILE A 48 -19.94 -3.55 -39.79
CA ILE A 48 -19.32 -4.78 -40.30
C ILE A 48 -18.61 -4.56 -41.65
N ASP A 49 -19.14 -3.70 -42.51
CA ASP A 49 -18.58 -3.46 -43.85
C ASP A 49 -17.18 -2.83 -43.79
N GLU A 50 -16.21 -3.47 -44.47
CA GLU A 50 -14.81 -3.05 -44.57
C GLU A 50 -14.42 -2.76 -46.02
N GLY A 51 -15.35 -2.18 -46.79
CA GLY A 51 -15.09 -1.70 -48.15
C GLY A 51 -15.62 -2.63 -49.23
N SER A 52 -16.80 -3.20 -49.01
CA SER A 52 -17.57 -3.88 -50.04
C SER A 52 -17.77 -2.97 -51.26
N TYR A 53 -17.84 -3.55 -52.47
CA TYR A 53 -18.00 -2.75 -53.69
C TYR A 53 -18.77 -3.46 -54.79
N ASP A 54 -19.22 -2.65 -55.74
CA ASP A 54 -19.93 -3.08 -56.94
C ASP A 54 -21.24 -3.84 -56.64
N TYR A 55 -22.09 -3.25 -55.80
CA TYR A 55 -23.39 -3.80 -55.40
C TYR A 55 -24.54 -2.80 -55.63
N THR A 56 -25.77 -3.31 -55.67
CA THR A 56 -27.02 -2.51 -55.68
C THR A 56 -27.70 -2.48 -54.31
N SER A 57 -27.46 -3.49 -53.47
CA SER A 57 -27.94 -3.53 -52.08
C SER A 57 -26.94 -4.25 -51.17
N ILE A 58 -26.98 -3.88 -49.88
CA ILE A 58 -26.15 -4.42 -48.80
C ILE A 58 -27.00 -4.50 -47.54
N HIS A 59 -26.92 -5.61 -46.79
CA HIS A 59 -27.64 -5.82 -45.54
C HIS A 59 -26.95 -6.87 -44.67
N LEU A 60 -27.34 -6.95 -43.41
CA LEU A 60 -26.87 -7.95 -42.44
C LEU A 60 -27.88 -9.10 -42.35
N SER A 61 -27.41 -10.32 -42.07
CA SER A 61 -28.28 -11.47 -41.79
C SER A 61 -29.00 -11.36 -40.44
N ASN A 62 -28.36 -10.73 -39.46
CA ASN A 62 -28.95 -10.35 -38.18
C ASN A 62 -28.38 -9.00 -37.75
N ASP A 63 -29.24 -8.12 -37.26
CA ASP A 63 -28.91 -6.78 -36.82
C ASP A 63 -29.40 -6.48 -35.39
N TYR A 64 -29.96 -7.47 -34.68
CA TYR A 64 -30.47 -7.32 -33.31
C TYR A 64 -29.97 -8.42 -32.39
N PHE A 65 -29.50 -8.02 -31.20
CA PHE A 65 -29.03 -8.91 -30.15
C PHE A 65 -29.46 -8.39 -28.79
N ASN A 66 -29.86 -9.28 -27.89
CA ASN A 66 -30.28 -8.97 -26.51
C ASN A 66 -29.61 -9.91 -25.49
N GLU A 67 -28.48 -10.49 -25.87
CA GLU A 67 -27.67 -11.40 -25.05
C GLU A 67 -26.19 -11.19 -25.36
N THR A 68 -25.33 -11.58 -24.42
CA THR A 68 -23.88 -11.57 -24.59
C THR A 68 -23.40 -12.81 -25.32
N GLY A 69 -22.24 -12.72 -25.96
CA GLY A 69 -21.63 -13.86 -26.64
C GLY A 69 -20.95 -13.50 -27.95
N ILE A 70 -20.69 -14.54 -28.74
CA ILE A 70 -20.08 -14.43 -30.07
C ILE A 70 -21.10 -14.92 -31.09
N PHE A 71 -21.46 -14.06 -32.03
CA PHE A 71 -22.46 -14.32 -33.04
C PHE A 71 -21.87 -14.18 -34.44
N GLU A 72 -22.17 -15.13 -35.33
CA GLU A 72 -21.82 -15.03 -36.74
C GLU A 72 -22.85 -14.16 -37.46
N VAL A 73 -22.40 -13.06 -38.07
CA VAL A 73 -23.24 -12.16 -38.86
C VAL A 73 -22.72 -12.09 -40.28
N ASP A 74 -23.59 -12.38 -41.24
CA ASP A 74 -23.28 -12.34 -42.66
C ASP A 74 -23.59 -10.96 -43.23
N LEU A 75 -22.59 -10.35 -43.86
CA LEU A 75 -22.74 -9.18 -44.71
C LEU A 75 -23.05 -9.65 -46.14
N ILE A 76 -24.26 -9.37 -46.61
CA ILE A 76 -24.77 -9.86 -47.90
C ILE A 76 -24.85 -8.69 -48.87
N VAL A 77 -24.01 -8.70 -49.91
CA VAL A 77 -24.07 -7.73 -51.01
C VAL A 77 -24.69 -8.36 -52.24
N THR A 78 -25.60 -7.65 -52.90
CA THR A 78 -26.30 -8.14 -54.08
C THR A 78 -26.17 -7.16 -55.24
N LYS A 79 -25.90 -7.68 -56.44
CA LYS A 79 -25.96 -6.94 -57.71
C LYS A 79 -26.78 -7.74 -58.71
N ASN A 80 -27.92 -7.20 -59.13
CA ASN A 80 -28.90 -7.91 -59.97
C ASN A 80 -29.38 -9.21 -59.30
N LEU A 81 -29.12 -10.38 -59.90
CA LEU A 81 -29.51 -11.70 -59.39
C LEU A 81 -28.37 -12.44 -58.68
N ASN A 82 -27.19 -11.83 -58.56
CA ASN A 82 -26.03 -12.45 -57.94
C ASN A 82 -25.75 -11.82 -56.56
N SER A 83 -25.41 -12.64 -55.58
CA SER A 83 -24.98 -12.21 -54.24
C SER A 83 -23.59 -12.72 -53.89
N THR A 84 -22.87 -11.98 -53.04
CA THR A 84 -21.68 -12.47 -52.33
C THR A 84 -21.83 -12.19 -50.84
N VAL A 85 -21.20 -13.04 -50.03
CA VAL A 85 -21.33 -13.04 -48.57
C VAL A 85 -19.94 -12.99 -47.96
N CYS A 86 -19.80 -12.23 -46.87
CA CYS A 86 -18.67 -12.26 -45.97
C CYS A 86 -19.21 -12.40 -44.53
N THR A 87 -18.60 -13.26 -43.71
CA THR A 87 -19.06 -13.55 -42.34
C THR A 87 -18.14 -12.87 -41.33
N SER A 88 -18.73 -12.17 -40.36
CA SER A 88 -18.05 -11.47 -39.27
C SER A 88 -18.42 -12.09 -37.92
N ASN A 89 -17.45 -12.23 -37.02
CA ASN A 89 -17.71 -12.60 -35.64
C ASN A 89 -18.01 -11.34 -34.82
N VAL A 90 -19.28 -11.16 -34.43
CA VAL A 90 -19.71 -10.08 -33.55
C VAL A 90 -19.61 -10.53 -32.11
N VAL A 91 -18.75 -9.87 -31.35
CA VAL A 91 -18.53 -10.11 -29.92
C VAL A 91 -19.30 -9.06 -29.14
N ILE A 92 -20.25 -9.51 -28.33
CA ILE A 92 -21.10 -8.66 -27.48
C ILE A 92 -20.77 -8.96 -26.03
N GLU A 93 -20.27 -7.96 -25.32
CA GLU A 93 -19.95 -8.05 -23.90
C GLU A 93 -20.97 -7.27 -23.06
N ASP A 94 -21.21 -7.73 -21.83
CA ASP A 94 -21.84 -6.88 -20.83
C ASP A 94 -20.78 -6.08 -20.06
N LYS A 95 -21.01 -4.78 -19.96
CA LYS A 95 -20.20 -3.82 -19.20
C LYS A 95 -21.05 -2.97 -18.27
N ASN A 96 -22.33 -3.30 -18.12
CA ASN A 96 -23.25 -2.60 -17.26
C ASN A 96 -23.15 -3.20 -15.87
N ALA A 97 -23.04 -2.37 -14.85
CA ALA A 97 -23.05 -2.85 -13.48
C ALA A 97 -24.51 -3.08 -13.04
N PRO A 98 -24.78 -4.10 -12.20
CA PRO A 98 -26.12 -4.33 -11.67
C PRO A 98 -26.68 -3.11 -10.95
N LEU A 99 -27.96 -2.84 -11.12
CA LEU A 99 -28.70 -1.87 -10.30
C LEU A 99 -29.20 -2.56 -9.03
N ILE A 100 -28.87 -2.00 -7.87
CA ILE A 100 -29.39 -2.46 -6.57
C ILE A 100 -30.44 -1.48 -6.07
N VAL A 101 -31.65 -1.97 -5.81
CA VAL A 101 -32.74 -1.22 -5.18
C VAL A 101 -32.97 -1.78 -3.78
N SER A 102 -32.62 -0.99 -2.77
CA SER A 102 -32.80 -1.33 -1.35
C SER A 102 -33.55 -0.18 -0.63
N PRO A 103 -34.23 -0.47 0.50
CA PRO A 103 -34.80 0.58 1.32
C PRO A 103 -33.69 1.46 1.91
N THR A 104 -33.97 2.75 2.10
CA THR A 104 -33.01 3.67 2.74
C THR A 104 -32.83 3.37 4.22
N ASN A 105 -33.88 2.91 4.89
CA ASN A 105 -33.84 2.41 6.25
C ASN A 105 -34.59 1.09 6.39
N PHE A 106 -34.09 0.21 7.26
CA PHE A 106 -34.73 -1.04 7.59
C PHE A 106 -34.67 -1.27 9.10
N THR A 107 -35.73 -1.83 9.69
CA THR A 107 -35.74 -2.21 11.10
C THR A 107 -35.86 -3.71 11.21
N VAL A 108 -34.90 -4.31 11.89
CA VAL A 108 -34.84 -5.74 12.17
C VAL A 108 -35.02 -5.98 13.66
N THR A 109 -35.67 -7.08 14.00
CA THR A 109 -35.93 -7.45 15.39
C THR A 109 -35.18 -8.72 15.77
N LEU A 110 -34.26 -8.63 16.73
CA LEU A 110 -33.62 -9.78 17.36
C LEU A 110 -34.58 -10.40 18.39
N THR A 111 -34.74 -11.72 18.31
CA THR A 111 -35.61 -12.51 19.22
C THR A 111 -34.83 -13.58 19.99
N SER A 112 -33.52 -13.68 19.79
CA SER A 112 -32.63 -14.60 20.49
C SER A 112 -31.19 -14.08 20.44
N ASN A 113 -30.30 -14.66 21.25
CA ASN A 113 -28.86 -14.39 21.24
C ASN A 113 -28.09 -14.99 20.06
N GLN A 114 -28.75 -15.77 19.19
CA GLN A 114 -28.12 -16.33 18.01
C GLN A 114 -27.97 -15.27 16.91
N PRO A 115 -26.89 -15.34 16.11
CA PRO A 115 -26.71 -14.42 15.00
C PRO A 115 -27.86 -14.57 13.98
N LEU A 116 -28.46 -13.45 13.60
CA LEU A 116 -29.45 -13.37 12.54
C LEU A 116 -28.73 -13.01 11.24
N TYR A 117 -28.65 -13.96 10.31
CA TYR A 117 -28.03 -13.75 9.00
C TYR A 117 -28.89 -12.86 8.12
N ILE A 118 -28.23 -11.92 7.44
CA ILE A 118 -28.87 -11.01 6.50
C ILE A 118 -29.07 -11.73 5.17
N THR A 119 -30.31 -11.80 4.73
CA THR A 119 -30.70 -12.41 3.47
C THR A 119 -31.67 -11.50 2.72
N THR A 120 -31.88 -11.77 1.43
CA THR A 120 -32.90 -11.09 0.62
C THR A 120 -34.34 -11.37 1.07
N ASP A 121 -34.57 -12.45 1.81
CA ASP A 121 -35.87 -12.71 2.46
C ASP A 121 -36.07 -11.81 3.68
N LEU A 122 -34.98 -11.41 4.35
CA LEU A 122 -35.03 -10.53 5.51
C LEU A 122 -35.25 -9.08 5.10
N ILE A 123 -34.52 -8.60 4.10
CA ILE A 123 -34.55 -7.21 3.62
C ILE A 123 -35.02 -7.20 2.16
N PRO A 124 -36.09 -6.45 1.82
CA PRO A 124 -36.62 -6.42 0.46
C PRO A 124 -35.64 -5.71 -0.49
N ILE A 125 -34.77 -6.50 -1.12
CA ILE A 125 -33.74 -6.04 -2.05
C ILE A 125 -34.08 -6.59 -3.42
N TYR A 126 -34.00 -5.72 -4.42
CA TYR A 126 -34.21 -6.06 -5.82
C TYR A 126 -32.96 -5.71 -6.62
N THR A 127 -32.59 -6.56 -7.55
CA THR A 127 -31.49 -6.34 -8.49
C THR A 127 -32.01 -6.38 -9.92
N GLU A 128 -31.56 -5.45 -10.74
CA GLU A 128 -31.80 -5.45 -12.19
C GLU A 128 -30.47 -5.35 -12.92
N ASP A 129 -30.30 -6.13 -13.97
CA ASP A 129 -29.13 -6.10 -14.83
C ASP A 129 -29.47 -6.59 -16.24
N CYS A 130 -28.57 -6.35 -17.20
CA CYS A 130 -28.69 -6.86 -18.57
C CYS A 130 -28.30 -8.34 -18.71
N ASP A 131 -27.62 -8.89 -17.70
CA ASP A 131 -27.37 -10.31 -17.53
C ASP A 131 -28.26 -10.88 -16.39
N SER A 132 -28.66 -12.14 -16.48
CA SER A 132 -29.73 -12.68 -15.63
C SER A 132 -29.29 -13.15 -14.24
N ASP A 133 -27.98 -13.26 -13.99
CA ASP A 133 -27.45 -13.80 -12.73
C ASP A 133 -26.68 -12.73 -11.94
N VAL A 134 -27.30 -12.21 -10.88
CA VAL A 134 -26.68 -11.28 -9.92
C VAL A 134 -26.48 -11.96 -8.57
N THR A 135 -25.24 -11.94 -8.09
CA THR A 135 -24.86 -12.41 -6.75
C THR A 135 -24.79 -11.24 -5.78
N LEU A 136 -25.28 -11.44 -4.55
CA LEU A 136 -25.29 -10.42 -3.49
C LEU A 136 -24.36 -10.79 -2.34
N GLU A 137 -23.68 -9.78 -1.81
CA GLU A 137 -22.85 -9.85 -0.61
C GLU A 137 -23.29 -8.76 0.38
N PHE A 138 -23.33 -9.12 1.67
CA PHE A 138 -23.79 -8.26 2.75
C PHE A 138 -22.66 -7.99 3.72
N ASP A 139 -22.53 -6.73 4.14
CA ASP A 139 -21.53 -6.31 5.11
C ASP A 139 -22.17 -5.34 6.13
N PRO A 140 -22.46 -5.80 7.37
CA PRO A 140 -22.13 -7.13 7.91
C PRO A 140 -23.03 -8.26 7.35
N GLU A 141 -22.55 -9.51 7.37
CA GLU A 141 -23.32 -10.69 6.92
C GLU A 141 -24.41 -11.14 7.91
N PHE A 142 -24.25 -10.80 9.18
CA PHE A 142 -25.19 -11.12 10.24
C PHE A 142 -25.22 -10.00 11.27
N ILE A 143 -26.26 -10.03 12.09
CA ILE A 143 -26.38 -9.18 13.26
C ILE A 143 -26.61 -10.02 14.50
N ASP A 144 -26.16 -9.52 15.64
CA ASP A 144 -26.23 -10.21 16.92
C ASP A 144 -26.40 -9.20 18.06
N CYS A 145 -26.37 -9.71 19.30
CA CYS A 145 -26.46 -8.92 20.52
C CYS A 145 -25.31 -7.91 20.74
N LYS A 146 -24.21 -7.99 19.98
CA LYS A 146 -23.09 -7.04 20.05
C LYS A 146 -23.16 -5.98 18.97
N SER A 147 -24.11 -6.12 18.04
CA SER A 147 -24.33 -5.16 16.97
C SER A 147 -24.90 -3.86 17.53
N ASN A 148 -24.49 -2.73 16.96
CA ASN A 148 -24.99 -1.44 17.39
C ASN A 148 -26.49 -1.30 17.09
N GLU A 149 -27.23 -0.59 17.93
CA GLU A 149 -28.67 -0.31 17.72
C GLU A 149 -28.97 0.33 16.36
N SER A 150 -27.97 1.01 15.78
CA SER A 150 -28.01 1.55 14.42
C SER A 150 -26.65 1.36 13.74
N GLN A 151 -26.66 0.84 12.51
CA GLN A 151 -25.46 0.65 11.70
C GLN A 151 -25.78 0.71 10.21
N VAL A 152 -24.74 0.87 9.38
CA VAL A 152 -24.87 0.88 7.92
C VAL A 152 -24.65 -0.54 7.41
N LEU A 153 -25.62 -1.05 6.64
CA LEU A 153 -25.47 -2.27 5.85
C LEU A 153 -24.99 -1.89 4.46
N ILE A 154 -23.83 -2.41 4.06
CA ILE A 154 -23.33 -2.32 2.68
C ILE A 154 -23.80 -3.55 1.92
N ILE A 155 -24.43 -3.33 0.77
CA ILE A 155 -24.90 -4.37 -0.13
C ILE A 155 -24.08 -4.27 -1.40
N ARG A 156 -23.39 -5.34 -1.79
CA ARG A 156 -22.62 -5.41 -3.02
C ARG A 156 -23.29 -6.40 -3.96
N ALA A 157 -23.33 -6.05 -5.24
CA ALA A 157 -23.83 -6.92 -6.30
C ALA A 157 -22.74 -7.18 -7.32
N GLN A 158 -22.71 -8.40 -7.84
CA GLN A 158 -21.84 -8.79 -8.95
C GLN A 158 -22.61 -9.68 -9.93
N ASP A 159 -22.57 -9.32 -11.21
CA ASP A 159 -23.14 -10.12 -12.30
C ASP A 159 -22.22 -11.27 -12.74
N SER A 160 -22.71 -12.13 -13.63
CA SER A 160 -21.94 -13.20 -14.29
C SER A 160 -20.81 -12.70 -15.20
N SER A 161 -20.88 -11.45 -15.67
CA SER A 161 -19.85 -10.80 -16.49
C SER A 161 -18.74 -10.15 -15.66
N GLY A 162 -18.86 -10.15 -14.33
CA GLY A 162 -17.90 -9.59 -13.38
C GLY A 162 -18.07 -8.10 -13.08
N ASN A 163 -19.11 -7.42 -13.59
CA ASN A 163 -19.39 -6.04 -13.25
C ASN A 163 -19.96 -5.96 -11.83
N LYS A 164 -19.66 -4.86 -11.13
CA LYS A 164 -19.95 -4.72 -9.69
C LYS A 164 -20.62 -3.40 -9.37
N SER A 165 -21.52 -3.42 -8.40
CA SER A 165 -22.12 -2.23 -7.81
C SER A 165 -22.26 -2.37 -6.30
N SER A 166 -22.51 -1.25 -5.62
CA SER A 166 -22.73 -1.23 -4.17
C SER A 166 -23.74 -0.16 -3.78
N THR A 167 -24.58 -0.46 -2.80
CA THR A 167 -25.49 0.50 -2.16
C THR A 167 -25.42 0.34 -0.63
N VAL A 168 -26.07 1.26 0.09
CA VAL A 168 -26.13 1.25 1.55
C VAL A 168 -27.57 1.37 2.04
N THR A 169 -27.84 0.73 3.18
CA THR A 169 -29.12 0.81 3.90
C THR A 169 -28.84 1.04 5.38
N ASP A 170 -29.54 1.99 6.00
CA ASP A 170 -29.46 2.19 7.44
C ASP A 170 -30.25 1.09 8.17
N LEU A 171 -29.54 0.24 8.92
CA LEU A 171 -30.11 -0.84 9.68
C LEU A 171 -30.34 -0.42 11.13
N ASN A 172 -31.59 -0.49 11.57
CA ASN A 172 -31.99 -0.24 12.96
C ASN A 172 -32.32 -1.58 13.62
N ILE A 173 -31.63 -1.90 14.70
CA ILE A 173 -31.77 -3.16 15.41
C ILE A 173 -32.63 -2.91 16.64
N LYS A 174 -33.73 -3.66 16.76
CA LYS A 174 -34.55 -3.71 17.97
C LYS A 174 -34.43 -5.08 18.59
N VAL A 175 -34.31 -5.15 19.90
CA VAL A 175 -34.47 -6.42 20.62
C VAL A 175 -35.92 -6.52 21.05
N LYS A 176 -36.61 -7.60 20.64
CA LYS A 176 -37.95 -7.91 21.15
C LYS A 176 -37.85 -9.01 22.17
N TYR A 177 -38.22 -8.64 23.38
CA TYR A 177 -38.33 -9.55 24.52
C TYR A 177 -39.70 -10.24 24.47
N ASP A 178 -39.71 -11.57 24.53
CA ASP A 178 -40.90 -12.36 24.81
C ASP A 178 -40.91 -12.71 26.30
N PHE A 179 -41.75 -12.03 27.07
CA PHE A 179 -41.69 -12.02 28.54
C PHE A 179 -42.44 -13.18 29.21
N ASP A 180 -42.87 -14.20 28.46
CA ASP A 180 -43.76 -15.26 28.99
C ASP A 180 -43.03 -16.54 29.45
N PHE A 181 -41.72 -16.46 29.70
CA PHE A 181 -40.91 -17.61 30.12
C PHE A 181 -40.21 -17.36 31.45
N ASP A 182 -40.14 -18.38 32.30
CA ASP A 182 -39.33 -18.33 33.53
C ASP A 182 -37.83 -18.50 33.20
N LEU A 183 -36.98 -17.79 33.94
CA LEU A 183 -35.53 -17.99 33.98
C LEU A 183 -35.25 -19.33 34.66
N ILE A 184 -34.70 -20.27 33.89
CA ILE A 184 -34.31 -21.60 34.36
C ILE A 184 -32.81 -21.76 34.11
N CYS A 185 -32.04 -22.05 35.16
CA CYS A 185 -30.62 -22.36 35.06
C CYS A 185 -30.37 -23.87 35.24
N ILE A 186 -29.20 -24.34 34.78
CA ILE A 186 -28.70 -25.68 35.12
C ILE A 186 -28.38 -25.75 36.62
N ASP A 187 -28.63 -26.89 37.25
CA ASP A 187 -28.29 -27.08 38.66
C ASP A 187 -26.77 -27.03 38.90
N THR A 188 -25.99 -27.68 38.03
CA THR A 188 -24.53 -27.79 38.16
C THR A 188 -23.84 -27.74 36.81
N LEU A 189 -22.91 -26.81 36.65
CA LEU A 189 -21.95 -26.75 35.55
C LEU A 189 -20.67 -27.51 35.93
N ILE A 190 -20.37 -28.59 35.22
CA ILE A 190 -19.07 -29.26 35.32
C ILE A 190 -18.10 -28.54 34.38
N LYS A 191 -17.13 -27.81 34.94
CA LYS A 191 -16.14 -27.08 34.17
C LYS A 191 -14.78 -27.80 34.21
N PRO A 192 -14.39 -28.52 33.15
CA PRO A 192 -13.04 -29.09 33.08
C PRO A 192 -12.00 -27.97 32.93
N MET A 193 -10.98 -27.96 33.79
CA MET A 193 -9.92 -26.95 33.78
C MET A 193 -8.52 -27.56 33.85
N GLN A 194 -7.56 -26.92 33.18
CA GLN A 194 -6.14 -27.25 33.23
C GLN A 194 -5.41 -26.40 34.28
N ILE A 195 -4.33 -26.95 34.87
CA ILE A 195 -3.48 -26.24 35.82
C ILE A 195 -2.88 -24.99 35.17
N GLY A 196 -2.93 -23.85 35.85
CA GLY A 196 -2.37 -22.58 35.37
C GLY A 196 -3.24 -21.82 34.36
N LYS A 197 -4.30 -22.41 33.82
CA LYS A 197 -5.25 -21.72 32.92
C LYS A 197 -6.40 -21.07 33.70
N LYS A 198 -6.94 -20.00 33.12
CA LYS A 198 -8.16 -19.31 33.59
C LYS A 198 -9.26 -19.46 32.55
N ALA A 199 -10.51 -19.54 33.00
CA ALA A 199 -11.69 -19.51 32.15
C ALA A 199 -12.65 -18.43 32.64
N THR A 200 -13.21 -17.65 31.73
CA THR A 200 -14.31 -16.72 32.03
C THR A 200 -15.61 -17.49 31.98
N LEU A 201 -16.49 -17.25 32.96
CA LEU A 201 -17.84 -17.77 33.00
C LEU A 201 -18.81 -16.78 32.32
N HIS A 202 -19.75 -17.32 31.56
CA HIS A 202 -20.76 -16.56 30.82
C HIS A 202 -22.18 -16.99 31.22
N PRO A 203 -23.18 -16.08 31.28
CA PRO A 203 -24.57 -16.42 31.60
C PRO A 203 -25.14 -17.53 30.69
N SER A 204 -24.77 -17.51 29.41
CA SER A 204 -25.19 -18.47 28.39
C SER A 204 -24.82 -19.93 28.72
N GLU A 205 -23.80 -20.16 29.55
CA GLU A 205 -23.39 -21.49 29.99
C GLU A 205 -24.35 -22.11 31.02
N PHE A 206 -25.22 -21.29 31.61
CA PHE A 206 -26.05 -21.70 32.73
C PHE A 206 -27.54 -21.68 32.40
N ILE A 207 -27.99 -20.83 31.48
CA ILE A 207 -29.41 -20.64 31.18
C ILE A 207 -29.94 -21.77 30.28
N LEU A 208 -31.00 -22.45 30.70
CA LEU A 208 -31.74 -23.46 29.94
C LEU A 208 -33.00 -22.91 29.25
N SER A 209 -33.41 -21.68 29.54
CA SER A 209 -34.59 -21.07 28.93
C SER A 209 -34.45 -20.99 27.40
N PRO A 210 -35.52 -21.31 26.63
CA PRO A 210 -35.46 -21.42 25.17
C PRO A 210 -35.21 -20.07 24.46
N PHE A 211 -35.39 -18.97 25.17
CA PHE A 211 -35.07 -17.62 24.72
C PHE A 211 -33.99 -17.05 25.62
N GLN A 212 -32.75 -17.09 25.15
CA GLN A 212 -31.64 -16.40 25.80
C GLN A 212 -31.59 -14.96 25.28
N LEU A 213 -31.64 -14.01 26.21
CA LEU A 213 -31.41 -12.61 25.93
C LEU A 213 -29.93 -12.33 25.68
N CYS A 214 -29.59 -11.08 25.38
CA CYS A 214 -28.19 -10.68 25.27
C CYS A 214 -27.50 -10.79 26.63
N GLU A 215 -26.20 -11.07 26.68
CA GLU A 215 -25.50 -11.30 27.96
C GLU A 215 -25.62 -10.09 28.92
N ASP A 216 -25.72 -8.88 28.36
CA ASP A 216 -25.88 -7.62 29.12
C ASP A 216 -27.27 -7.47 29.76
N ASP A 217 -28.25 -8.29 29.35
CA ASP A 217 -29.59 -8.33 29.93
C ASP A 217 -29.64 -9.18 31.22
N TYR A 218 -28.50 -9.73 31.65
CA TYR A 218 -28.39 -10.51 32.87
C TYR A 218 -27.40 -9.89 33.85
N ILE A 219 -27.84 -9.73 35.11
CA ILE A 219 -26.91 -9.48 36.21
C ILE A 219 -26.28 -10.82 36.58
N PHE A 220 -24.97 -10.91 36.38
CA PHE A 220 -24.19 -12.13 36.56
C PHE A 220 -23.29 -12.01 37.79
N ASP A 221 -23.62 -12.69 38.88
CA ASP A 221 -22.82 -12.71 40.11
C ASP A 221 -22.09 -14.04 40.28
N VAL A 222 -20.80 -13.99 40.65
CA VAL A 222 -19.99 -15.18 40.93
C VAL A 222 -19.54 -15.10 42.38
N LEU A 223 -19.96 -16.06 43.21
CA LEU A 223 -19.53 -16.18 44.60
C LEU A 223 -18.54 -17.33 44.72
N VAL A 224 -17.38 -17.05 45.31
CA VAL A 224 -16.38 -18.07 45.66
C VAL A 224 -16.28 -18.10 47.18
N ASN A 225 -16.59 -19.25 47.78
CA ASN A 225 -16.68 -19.46 49.22
C ASN A 225 -17.59 -18.42 49.91
N GLY A 226 -18.68 -18.02 49.24
CA GLY A 226 -19.65 -17.04 49.74
C GLY A 226 -19.28 -15.57 49.54
N HIS A 227 -18.10 -15.27 48.97
CA HIS A 227 -17.67 -13.90 48.68
C HIS A 227 -17.81 -13.58 47.20
N ASN A 228 -18.32 -12.38 46.86
CA ASN A 228 -18.44 -11.95 45.48
C ASN A 228 -17.05 -11.78 44.84
N ARG A 229 -16.85 -12.40 43.67
CA ARG A 229 -15.65 -12.29 42.87
C ARG A 229 -15.90 -11.30 41.74
N SER A 230 -15.15 -10.20 41.76
CA SER A 230 -15.22 -9.18 40.72
C SER A 230 -14.80 -9.72 39.36
N SER A 231 -13.75 -10.54 39.31
CA SER A 231 -13.39 -11.28 38.10
C SER A 231 -14.37 -12.43 37.88
N LYS A 232 -15.06 -12.45 36.74
CA LYS A 232 -15.87 -13.61 36.29
C LYS A 232 -15.02 -14.80 35.84
N GLN A 233 -13.72 -14.75 36.14
CA GLN A 233 -12.75 -15.78 35.83
C GLN A 233 -12.62 -16.77 37.00
N ILE A 234 -12.53 -18.05 36.64
CA ILE A 234 -12.14 -19.14 37.52
C ILE A 234 -10.84 -19.77 37.02
N ALA A 235 -10.14 -20.50 37.89
CA ALA A 235 -8.92 -21.23 37.58
C ALA A 235 -8.96 -22.61 38.24
N TYR A 236 -8.10 -23.54 37.78
CA TYR A 236 -8.00 -24.87 38.42
C TYR A 236 -7.69 -24.80 39.92
N THR A 237 -7.01 -23.74 40.39
CA THR A 237 -6.75 -23.52 41.83
C THR A 237 -8.02 -23.32 42.65
N ASP A 238 -9.16 -23.02 42.02
CA ASP A 238 -10.44 -22.85 42.69
C ASP A 238 -11.19 -24.20 42.88
N LYS A 239 -10.60 -25.34 42.49
CA LYS A 239 -11.29 -26.66 42.46
C LYS A 239 -11.93 -27.11 43.77
N ASP A 240 -11.34 -26.73 44.89
CA ASP A 240 -11.83 -27.10 46.22
C ASP A 240 -12.70 -25.98 46.84
N SER A 241 -12.99 -24.92 46.08
CA SER A 241 -13.86 -23.82 46.52
C SER A 241 -15.32 -24.09 46.19
N SER A 242 -16.22 -23.57 47.02
CA SER A 242 -17.65 -23.52 46.71
C SER A 242 -17.93 -22.35 45.77
N ILE A 243 -18.20 -22.65 44.49
CA ILE A 243 -18.48 -21.64 43.47
C ILE A 243 -19.98 -21.68 43.14
N VAL A 244 -20.66 -20.58 43.42
CA VAL A 244 -22.10 -20.41 43.12
C VAL A 244 -22.25 -19.20 42.22
N VAL A 245 -22.98 -19.38 41.14
CA VAL A 245 -23.32 -18.34 40.18
C VAL A 245 -24.78 -17.98 40.35
N PHE A 246 -25.09 -16.68 40.37
CA PHE A 246 -26.46 -16.20 40.30
C PHE A 246 -26.66 -15.40 39.02
N ILE A 247 -27.77 -15.70 38.34
CA ILE A 247 -28.20 -15.00 37.14
C ILE A 247 -29.51 -14.31 37.48
N THR A 248 -29.58 -13.01 37.22
CA THR A 248 -30.79 -12.23 37.38
C THR A 248 -31.19 -11.65 36.04
N ASP A 249 -32.39 -11.99 35.57
CA ASP A 249 -33.02 -11.35 34.41
C ASP A 249 -33.42 -9.92 34.80
N VAL A 250 -32.90 -8.91 34.09
CA VAL A 250 -33.15 -7.49 34.43
C VAL A 250 -34.58 -7.02 34.14
N PHE A 251 -35.30 -7.70 33.26
CA PHE A 251 -36.64 -7.29 32.82
C PHE A 251 -37.74 -7.93 33.66
N GLN A 252 -37.60 -9.22 33.93
CA GLN A 252 -38.57 -9.96 34.75
C GLN A 252 -38.23 -9.92 36.23
N ASN A 253 -37.02 -9.46 36.59
CA ASN A 253 -36.49 -9.48 37.95
C ASN A 253 -36.55 -10.89 38.58
N GLN A 254 -36.38 -11.91 37.74
CA GLN A 254 -36.25 -13.31 38.15
C GLN A 254 -34.78 -13.62 38.41
N ARG A 255 -34.52 -14.43 39.43
CA ARG A 255 -33.16 -14.81 39.83
C ARG A 255 -33.09 -16.29 40.06
N ASP A 256 -32.10 -16.92 39.45
CA ASP A 256 -31.81 -18.34 39.65
C ASP A 256 -30.30 -18.55 39.85
N SER A 257 -29.91 -19.75 40.28
CA SER A 257 -28.53 -20.05 40.67
C SER A 257 -28.03 -21.40 40.18
N SER A 258 -26.75 -21.46 39.86
CA SER A 258 -26.05 -22.68 39.46
C SER A 258 -24.80 -22.90 40.29
N ILE A 259 -24.44 -24.16 40.53
CA ILE A 259 -23.17 -24.53 41.15
C ILE A 259 -22.14 -24.76 40.04
N VAL A 260 -20.90 -24.29 40.21
CA VAL A 260 -19.78 -24.62 39.31
C VAL A 260 -18.88 -25.63 40.01
N GLN A 261 -18.75 -26.81 39.41
CA GLN A 261 -17.81 -27.84 39.83
C GLN A 261 -16.63 -27.87 38.88
N ILE A 262 -15.45 -27.50 39.37
CA ILE A 262 -14.22 -27.59 38.60
C ILE A 262 -13.68 -29.01 38.72
N VAL A 263 -13.49 -29.66 37.58
CA VAL A 263 -12.83 -30.96 37.49
C VAL A 263 -11.50 -30.80 36.79
N GLU A 264 -10.55 -31.65 37.15
CA GLU A 264 -9.30 -31.75 36.40
C GLU A 264 -9.62 -32.18 34.98
N SER A 265 -9.30 -31.32 34.02
CA SER A 265 -9.30 -31.73 32.63
C SER A 265 -8.06 -32.60 32.43
N PRO A 266 -8.21 -33.90 32.09
CA PRO A 266 -7.05 -34.72 31.79
C PRO A 266 -6.32 -34.08 30.61
N CYS A 267 -5.05 -33.73 30.80
CA CYS A 267 -4.17 -33.46 29.67
C CYS A 267 -4.23 -34.71 28.80
N GLN A 268 -4.81 -34.61 27.61
CA GLN A 268 -4.57 -35.63 26.61
C GLN A 268 -3.06 -35.59 26.38
N ASN A 269 -2.34 -36.64 26.83
CA ASN A 269 -0.95 -36.85 26.49
C ASN A 269 -0.86 -36.99 24.97
N THR A 270 -0.85 -35.88 24.24
CA THR A 270 -0.14 -35.86 22.97
C THR A 270 1.31 -36.02 23.39
N ALA A 271 1.93 -37.12 22.97
CA ALA A 271 3.34 -37.37 23.21
C ALA A 271 4.11 -36.11 22.76
N PHE A 272 4.62 -35.35 23.74
CA PHE A 272 5.44 -34.18 23.44
C PHE A 272 6.78 -34.70 22.96
N TYR A 273 6.97 -34.66 21.65
CA TYR A 273 8.08 -35.24 20.93
C TYR A 273 8.84 -34.11 20.24
N ILE A 274 10.09 -33.91 20.67
CA ILE A 274 11.05 -33.04 20.00
C ILE A 274 12.14 -33.91 19.42
N CYS A 275 12.39 -33.74 18.14
CA CYS A 275 13.49 -34.37 17.43
C CYS A 275 14.30 -33.39 16.58
N ASP A 276 13.78 -32.19 16.37
CA ASP A 276 14.44 -31.18 15.56
C ASP A 276 15.78 -30.74 16.14
N THR A 277 16.76 -30.68 15.23
CA THR A 277 18.14 -30.23 15.46
C THR A 277 18.53 -29.08 14.52
N GLN A 278 17.66 -28.74 13.58
CA GLN A 278 17.77 -27.66 12.59
C GLN A 278 16.61 -26.67 12.76
N SER A 279 16.68 -25.53 12.08
CA SER A 279 15.69 -24.46 12.19
C SER A 279 14.49 -24.67 11.26
N ALA A 280 13.42 -23.91 11.52
CA ALA A 280 12.26 -23.83 10.64
C ALA A 280 12.56 -23.34 9.21
N CYS A 281 13.77 -22.81 8.95
CA CYS A 281 14.22 -22.37 7.63
C CYS A 281 15.04 -23.42 6.88
N ASP A 282 15.39 -24.52 7.53
CA ASP A 282 16.04 -25.66 6.87
C ASP A 282 15.00 -26.48 6.10
N PRO A 283 15.38 -27.27 5.07
CA PRO A 283 14.43 -28.05 4.29
C PRO A 283 13.63 -29.04 5.17
N GLU A 284 12.30 -29.02 5.04
CA GLU A 284 11.42 -29.95 5.74
C GLU A 284 11.74 -31.41 5.36
N GLY A 285 11.86 -32.28 6.36
CA GLY A 285 12.04 -33.70 6.20
C GLY A 285 11.49 -34.47 7.39
N ASP A 286 12.24 -35.49 7.81
CA ASP A 286 11.97 -36.21 9.05
C ASP A 286 13.02 -35.85 10.12
N CYS A 287 12.82 -36.37 11.32
CA CYS A 287 13.76 -36.22 12.44
C CYS A 287 15.20 -36.65 12.15
N SER A 288 15.44 -37.48 11.14
CA SER A 288 16.79 -37.90 10.76
C SER A 288 17.51 -36.85 9.90
N VAL A 289 16.75 -36.04 9.16
CA VAL A 289 17.24 -34.90 8.37
C VAL A 289 17.43 -33.67 9.25
N GLY A 290 16.64 -33.55 10.34
CA GLY A 290 16.87 -32.61 11.44
C GLY A 290 15.85 -31.48 11.56
N HIS A 291 14.90 -31.35 10.63
CA HIS A 291 13.74 -30.45 10.71
C HIS A 291 12.49 -31.19 10.23
N THR A 292 11.42 -31.17 11.01
CA THR A 292 10.12 -31.74 10.64
C THR A 292 8.97 -30.97 11.27
N THR A 293 7.91 -30.71 10.50
CA THR A 293 6.68 -30.05 11.00
C THR A 293 5.80 -30.96 11.86
N THR A 294 6.23 -32.20 12.09
CA THR A 294 5.45 -33.24 12.79
C THR A 294 5.81 -33.37 14.27
N ASP A 295 6.87 -32.71 14.72
CA ASP A 295 7.28 -32.68 16.11
C ASP A 295 6.59 -31.51 16.85
N ASN A 296 6.99 -31.23 18.09
CA ASN A 296 6.35 -30.21 18.93
C ASN A 296 7.14 -28.90 19.05
N ILE A 297 8.17 -28.67 18.24
CA ILE A 297 8.96 -27.44 18.28
C ILE A 297 9.44 -26.99 16.91
N GLU A 298 9.30 -25.69 16.65
CA GLU A 298 9.97 -25.05 15.52
C GLU A 298 11.10 -24.17 16.07
N TRP A 299 12.35 -24.55 15.80
CA TRP A 299 13.50 -23.74 16.20
C TRP A 299 13.62 -22.49 15.32
N PRO A 300 14.00 -21.33 15.91
CA PRO A 300 14.01 -20.09 15.16
C PRO A 300 15.17 -20.09 14.15
N CYS A 301 14.93 -19.49 12.99
CA CYS A 301 15.93 -19.34 11.95
C CYS A 301 17.01 -18.34 12.34
N ASP A 302 18.19 -18.47 11.73
CA ASP A 302 19.19 -17.40 11.75
C ASP A 302 18.61 -16.12 11.11
N PHE A 303 19.01 -14.96 11.63
CA PHE A 303 18.53 -13.65 11.16
C PHE A 303 19.70 -12.78 10.69
N ASN A 304 19.49 -12.06 9.60
CA ASN A 304 20.46 -11.14 9.02
C ASN A 304 19.72 -9.91 8.47
N GLY A 305 19.81 -8.77 9.16
CA GLY A 305 19.00 -7.60 8.77
C GLY A 305 19.27 -6.33 9.56
N TYR A 306 18.70 -5.22 9.08
CA TYR A 306 18.83 -3.90 9.69
C TYR A 306 17.79 -3.70 10.80
N VAL A 307 18.24 -3.20 11.95
CA VAL A 307 17.40 -2.91 13.11
C VAL A 307 17.79 -1.56 13.73
N SER A 308 16.93 -1.01 14.59
CA SER A 308 17.26 0.23 15.29
C SER A 308 18.45 0.05 16.25
N ILE A 309 19.09 1.16 16.64
CA ILE A 309 20.15 1.13 17.66
C ILE A 309 19.64 0.59 19.00
N GLU A 310 18.37 0.83 19.35
CA GLU A 310 17.76 0.31 20.58
C GLU A 310 17.73 -1.23 20.58
N THR A 311 17.32 -1.83 19.46
CA THR A 311 17.31 -3.30 19.28
C THR A 311 18.73 -3.88 19.29
N ILE A 312 19.75 -3.14 18.84
CA ILE A 312 21.15 -3.57 18.94
C ILE A 312 21.64 -3.57 20.38
N LEU A 313 21.27 -2.56 21.17
CA LEU A 313 21.70 -2.45 22.56
C LEU A 313 21.06 -3.50 23.47
N ASP A 314 19.85 -3.94 23.14
CA ASP A 314 19.13 -5.02 23.81
C ASP A 314 18.43 -5.92 22.77
N PRO A 315 19.12 -6.97 22.27
CA PRO A 315 18.59 -7.86 21.24
C PRO A 315 17.64 -8.94 21.80
N SER A 316 16.99 -8.71 22.94
CA SER A 316 16.02 -9.66 23.52
C SER A 316 14.88 -9.98 22.54
N PRO A 317 14.26 -11.18 22.63
CA PRO A 317 13.12 -11.56 21.80
C PRO A 317 12.02 -10.49 21.75
N THR A 318 11.70 -9.88 22.90
CA THR A 318 10.75 -8.78 23.02
C THR A 318 11.10 -7.56 22.14
N ASN A 319 12.36 -7.16 22.09
CA ASN A 319 12.78 -6.01 21.31
C ASN A 319 12.95 -6.33 19.82
N LEU A 320 13.30 -7.57 19.49
CA LEU A 320 13.26 -8.06 18.11
C LEU A 320 11.82 -8.07 17.57
N ALA A 321 10.84 -8.50 18.38
CA ALA A 321 9.42 -8.44 18.03
C ALA A 321 8.94 -7.01 17.79
N LYS A 322 9.32 -6.06 18.66
CA LYS A 322 9.02 -4.62 18.47
C LYS A 322 9.65 -4.04 17.20
N ALA A 323 10.71 -4.64 16.68
CA ALA A 323 11.34 -4.26 15.43
C ALA A 323 10.62 -4.84 14.19
N ASN A 324 9.41 -5.41 14.35
CA ASN A 324 8.63 -6.06 13.30
C ASN A 324 9.38 -7.20 12.59
N ILE A 325 10.27 -7.90 13.30
CA ILE A 325 10.88 -9.12 12.80
C ILE A 325 9.84 -10.25 12.88
N SER A 326 9.79 -11.13 11.87
CA SER A 326 8.87 -12.28 11.87
C SER A 326 9.18 -13.23 13.05
N SER A 327 8.14 -13.81 13.64
CA SER A 327 8.25 -14.70 14.81
C SER A 327 9.19 -15.88 14.58
N GLN A 328 9.28 -16.40 13.35
CA GLN A 328 10.19 -17.49 12.98
C GLN A 328 11.67 -17.18 13.18
N PHE A 329 12.06 -15.90 13.35
CA PHE A 329 13.44 -15.48 13.62
C PHE A 329 13.68 -15.07 15.07
N ILE A 330 12.64 -15.04 15.91
CA ILE A 330 12.71 -14.38 17.21
C ILE A 330 12.95 -15.38 18.34
N GLU A 331 12.15 -16.44 18.39
CA GLU A 331 12.15 -17.44 19.46
C GLU A 331 11.52 -18.77 18.99
N PRO A 332 11.79 -19.88 19.70
CA PRO A 332 11.19 -21.18 19.37
C PRO A 332 9.67 -21.16 19.50
N ILE A 333 8.97 -21.78 18.54
CA ILE A 333 7.51 -21.92 18.58
C ILE A 333 7.20 -23.31 19.12
N ILE A 334 6.47 -23.37 20.24
CA ILE A 334 6.06 -24.63 20.85
C ILE A 334 4.68 -25.02 20.32
N ILE A 335 4.59 -26.20 19.69
CA ILE A 335 3.36 -26.72 19.09
C ILE A 335 2.77 -27.79 20.01
N GLY A 336 1.50 -27.63 20.37
CA GLY A 336 0.78 -28.66 21.14
C GLY A 336 1.07 -28.70 22.64
N ASP A 337 1.82 -27.74 23.21
CA ASP A 337 1.93 -27.58 24.67
C ASP A 337 0.67 -26.93 25.26
N SER A 338 -0.41 -27.72 25.30
CA SER A 338 -1.66 -27.28 25.91
C SER A 338 -1.57 -27.15 27.44
N CYS A 339 -0.58 -27.78 28.08
CA CYS A 339 -0.51 -27.93 29.54
C CYS A 339 0.60 -27.12 30.23
N GLY A 340 1.42 -26.37 29.48
CA GLY A 340 2.47 -25.53 30.04
C GLY A 340 3.62 -26.32 30.67
N PHE A 341 3.85 -27.55 30.19
CA PHE A 341 4.96 -28.39 30.66
C PHE A 341 6.28 -28.05 29.97
N VAL A 342 6.29 -27.08 29.07
CA VAL A 342 7.47 -26.68 28.35
C VAL A 342 7.93 -25.32 28.86
N ASN A 343 9.20 -25.22 29.22
CA ASN A 343 9.82 -23.95 29.55
C ASN A 343 10.92 -23.65 28.53
N VAL A 344 10.96 -22.40 28.06
CA VAL A 344 11.95 -21.92 27.10
C VAL A 344 12.82 -20.86 27.78
N SER A 345 14.14 -21.01 27.65
CA SER A 345 15.12 -20.05 28.14
C SER A 345 16.24 -19.87 27.11
N TYR A 346 17.01 -18.78 27.22
CA TYR A 346 18.14 -18.54 26.34
C TYR A 346 19.32 -17.86 27.03
N VAL A 347 20.49 -17.99 26.42
CA VAL A 347 21.72 -17.26 26.79
C VAL A 347 22.37 -16.70 25.53
N ASP A 348 22.76 -15.44 25.58
CA ASP A 348 23.39 -14.73 24.45
C ASP A 348 24.91 -14.59 24.64
N GLN A 349 25.64 -14.82 23.55
CA GLN A 349 27.02 -14.40 23.38
C GLN A 349 27.07 -13.27 22.35
N LEU A 350 27.44 -12.07 22.82
CA LEU A 350 27.49 -10.85 22.01
C LEU A 350 28.90 -10.64 21.45
N ILE A 351 28.97 -10.38 20.14
CA ILE A 351 30.21 -10.09 19.41
C ILE A 351 29.97 -8.81 18.60
N THR A 352 30.51 -7.68 19.05
CA THR A 352 30.34 -6.39 18.37
C THR A 352 31.50 -6.10 17.41
N THR A 353 31.21 -5.38 16.32
CA THR A 353 32.23 -4.68 15.54
C THR A 353 32.01 -3.18 15.68
N GLY A 354 33.01 -2.48 16.22
CA GLY A 354 32.95 -1.04 16.53
C GLY A 354 32.94 -0.75 18.04
N THR A 355 33.34 0.47 18.41
CA THR A 355 33.24 0.98 19.78
C THR A 355 32.02 1.89 19.90
N PRO A 356 31.22 1.82 21.00
CA PRO A 356 30.17 2.79 21.24
C PRO A 356 30.68 4.23 21.08
N PRO A 357 29.94 5.13 20.40
CA PRO A 357 28.57 5.00 19.91
C PRO A 357 28.42 4.40 18.50
N LEU A 358 29.52 3.98 17.86
CA LEU A 358 29.59 3.59 16.44
C LEU A 358 29.43 2.07 16.23
N ILE A 359 28.51 1.42 16.94
CA ILE A 359 28.22 0.00 16.67
C ILE A 359 27.50 -0.09 15.33
N THR A 360 28.21 -0.56 14.31
CA THR A 360 27.69 -0.74 12.95
C THR A 360 27.04 -2.11 12.76
N LEU A 361 27.55 -3.12 13.47
CA LEU A 361 27.06 -4.50 13.46
C LEU A 361 27.23 -5.14 14.84
N LEU A 362 26.18 -5.85 15.28
CA LEU A 362 26.22 -6.78 16.39
C LEU A 362 25.93 -8.18 15.86
N LYS A 363 26.85 -9.11 16.15
CA LYS A 363 26.62 -10.53 16.00
C LYS A 363 26.23 -11.13 17.35
N VAL A 364 25.08 -11.81 17.39
CA VAL A 364 24.61 -12.55 18.56
C VAL A 364 24.67 -14.04 18.24
N ARG A 365 25.30 -14.83 19.11
CA ARG A 365 25.09 -16.28 19.16
C ARG A 365 24.18 -16.59 20.34
N ARG A 366 22.94 -16.97 20.05
CA ARG A 366 21.92 -17.28 21.05
C ARG A 366 21.79 -18.77 21.23
N TYR A 367 21.84 -19.23 22.48
CA TYR A 367 21.68 -20.63 22.86
C TYR A 367 20.34 -20.81 23.53
N TRP A 368 19.40 -21.44 22.83
CA TRP A 368 18.09 -21.80 23.34
C TRP A 368 18.15 -23.08 24.14
N THR A 369 17.40 -23.14 25.23
CA THR A 369 17.14 -24.34 26.01
C THR A 369 15.65 -24.49 26.23
N VAL A 370 15.10 -25.59 25.72
CA VAL A 370 13.71 -25.98 25.94
C VAL A 370 13.69 -27.18 26.88
N PHE A 371 12.98 -27.05 28.00
CA PHE A 371 12.87 -28.10 29.00
C PHE A 371 11.44 -28.60 29.07
N ASN A 372 11.26 -29.89 28.80
CA ASN A 372 9.99 -30.57 28.97
C ASN A 372 9.93 -31.20 30.38
N TRP A 373 9.06 -30.69 31.24
CA TRP A 373 8.87 -31.21 32.60
C TRP A 373 8.31 -32.64 32.62
N TYR A 374 7.71 -33.10 31.52
CA TYR A 374 7.11 -34.44 31.43
C TYR A 374 8.16 -35.55 31.30
N ASP A 375 9.13 -35.40 30.39
CA ASP A 375 10.19 -36.39 30.17
C ASP A 375 11.49 -36.06 30.93
N GLY A 376 11.59 -34.84 31.48
CA GLY A 376 12.76 -34.36 32.22
C GLY A 376 13.99 -34.09 31.35
N LYS A 377 13.83 -33.96 30.03
CA LYS A 377 14.93 -33.77 29.08
C LYS A 377 15.04 -32.31 28.63
N PRO A 378 16.26 -31.75 28.63
CA PRO A 378 16.54 -30.49 27.95
C PRO A 378 16.84 -30.72 26.47
N TYR A 379 16.41 -29.78 25.64
CA TYR A 379 16.68 -29.68 24.21
C TYR A 379 17.37 -28.35 23.94
N HIS A 380 18.36 -28.35 23.05
CA HIS A 380 19.22 -27.19 22.82
C HIS A 380 19.30 -26.84 21.34
N PHE A 381 19.34 -25.55 21.06
CA PHE A 381 19.52 -25.03 19.70
C PHE A 381 20.37 -23.77 19.72
N GLN A 382 21.19 -23.59 18.69
CA GLN A 382 22.03 -22.39 18.55
C GLN A 382 21.55 -21.58 17.33
N GLN A 383 21.22 -20.33 17.57
CA GLN A 383 20.82 -19.36 16.57
C GLN A 383 21.90 -18.28 16.41
N THR A 384 22.11 -17.79 15.19
CA THR A 384 22.96 -16.65 14.88
C THR A 384 22.11 -15.47 14.41
N LEU A 385 22.29 -14.31 15.05
CA LEU A 385 21.72 -13.04 14.61
C LEU A 385 22.85 -12.12 14.13
N LEU A 386 22.69 -11.55 12.95
CA LEU A 386 23.50 -10.48 12.40
C LEU A 386 22.64 -9.21 12.30
N LEU A 387 22.84 -8.30 13.25
CA LEU A 387 22.03 -7.08 13.41
C LEU A 387 22.83 -5.87 12.92
N TYR A 388 22.48 -5.35 11.74
CA TYR A 388 23.06 -4.11 11.24
C TYR A 388 22.31 -2.92 11.79
N ASN A 389 23.05 -1.88 12.14
CA ASN A 389 22.41 -0.65 12.59
C ASN A 389 21.77 0.05 11.40
N LYS A 390 20.44 0.24 11.45
CA LYS A 390 19.65 0.89 10.41
C LYS A 390 20.10 2.31 10.09
N ALA A 391 20.81 2.99 11.00
CA ALA A 391 21.47 4.27 10.71
C ALA A 391 22.57 4.16 9.61
N TYR A 392 22.93 2.94 9.23
CA TYR A 392 23.93 2.61 8.20
C TYR A 392 23.34 1.72 7.09
N GLU A 393 22.01 1.64 6.97
CA GLU A 393 21.36 1.09 5.77
C GLU A 393 21.92 1.87 4.57
N SER A 394 22.58 1.17 3.65
CA SER A 394 23.64 1.70 2.80
C SER A 394 23.22 2.89 1.95
N CYS A 395 23.46 4.11 2.46
CA CYS A 395 23.36 5.35 1.70
C CYS A 395 24.59 5.54 0.81
N THR A 396 24.87 4.54 0.01
CA THR A 396 25.97 4.54 -0.95
C THR A 396 25.55 5.43 -2.11
N VAL A 397 26.39 6.40 -2.45
CA VAL A 397 26.27 7.19 -3.67
C VAL A 397 27.28 6.60 -4.64
N CYS A 398 26.78 5.99 -5.71
CA CYS A 398 27.62 5.41 -6.76
C CYS A 398 27.35 6.04 -8.14
N ASP A 399 26.26 6.79 -8.27
CA ASP A 399 25.93 7.51 -9.48
C ASP A 399 26.90 8.67 -9.71
N PHE A 400 27.27 8.85 -10.98
CA PHE A 400 28.07 9.97 -11.46
C PHE A 400 27.53 10.55 -12.78
N LEU A 401 26.35 10.10 -13.22
CA LEU A 401 25.61 10.57 -14.38
C LEU A 401 24.22 11.09 -13.95
N PRO A 402 23.59 11.99 -14.73
CA PRO A 402 22.28 12.56 -14.39
C PRO A 402 21.13 11.56 -14.54
N TRP A 403 20.00 11.86 -13.87
CA TRP A 403 18.79 11.02 -13.82
C TRP A 403 18.19 10.66 -15.19
N ASN A 404 18.48 11.44 -16.23
CA ASN A 404 18.00 11.22 -17.59
C ASN A 404 18.94 10.32 -18.43
N THR A 405 19.97 9.75 -17.81
CA THR A 405 20.83 8.72 -18.40
C THR A 405 20.10 7.38 -18.44
N PRO A 406 20.37 6.48 -19.42
CA PRO A 406 19.85 5.12 -19.38
C PRO A 406 20.31 4.38 -18.11
N VAL A 407 19.35 3.79 -17.41
CA VAL A 407 19.55 3.08 -16.15
C VAL A 407 20.38 1.81 -16.36
N GLY A 408 21.35 1.60 -15.47
CA GLY A 408 22.11 0.36 -15.37
C GLY A 408 22.48 0.04 -13.92
N ASP A 409 23.75 -0.35 -13.72
CA ASP A 409 24.34 -0.58 -12.41
C ASP A 409 25.28 0.57 -12.00
N CYS A 410 25.77 0.54 -10.75
CA CYS A 410 26.75 1.52 -10.27
C CYS A 410 28.00 1.66 -11.16
N ALA A 411 28.37 0.62 -11.93
CA ALA A 411 29.53 0.68 -12.82
C ALA A 411 29.25 1.46 -14.11
N SER A 412 28.00 1.42 -14.58
CA SER A 412 27.50 2.24 -15.69
C SER A 412 27.30 3.72 -15.33
N GLY A 413 27.20 4.03 -14.04
CA GLY A 413 27.15 5.40 -13.51
C GLY A 413 25.76 5.99 -13.30
N HIS A 414 24.70 5.21 -13.52
CA HIS A 414 23.32 5.56 -13.17
C HIS A 414 22.54 4.32 -12.70
N THR A 415 21.99 4.34 -11.49
CA THR A 415 21.17 3.26 -10.94
C THR A 415 20.13 3.76 -9.94
N TYR A 416 18.91 3.22 -10.00
CA TYR A 416 17.85 3.54 -9.02
C TYR A 416 18.06 2.92 -7.62
N SER A 417 19.18 2.23 -7.41
CA SER A 417 19.46 1.49 -6.19
C SER A 417 20.37 2.23 -5.20
N ASP A 418 20.90 3.39 -5.60
CA ASP A 418 21.80 4.19 -4.78
C ASP A 418 21.02 5.28 -4.00
N ALA A 419 21.74 6.18 -3.32
CA ALA A 419 21.15 7.19 -2.46
C ALA A 419 20.82 8.53 -3.15
N VAL A 420 21.20 8.74 -4.42
CA VAL A 420 21.21 10.06 -5.08
C VAL A 420 20.87 9.97 -6.56
N GLU A 421 19.89 10.76 -6.99
CA GLU A 421 19.70 11.08 -8.42
C GLU A 421 20.26 12.47 -8.72
N TRP A 422 21.23 12.56 -9.63
CA TRP A 422 21.87 13.83 -10.03
C TRP A 422 21.04 14.61 -11.05
N PRO A 423 21.02 15.97 -10.98
CA PRO A 423 20.30 16.79 -11.94
C PRO A 423 20.99 16.79 -13.32
N ALA A 424 20.22 16.87 -14.40
CA ALA A 424 20.78 17.04 -15.73
C ALA A 424 21.21 18.48 -16.01
N ASP A 425 21.96 18.67 -17.09
CA ASP A 425 22.33 19.99 -17.58
C ASP A 425 21.10 20.76 -18.07
N VAL A 426 21.08 22.08 -17.83
CA VAL A 426 19.92 22.93 -18.16
C VAL A 426 20.33 24.12 -19.02
N THR A 427 19.35 24.64 -19.77
CA THR A 427 19.50 25.88 -20.54
C THR A 427 18.40 26.84 -20.14
N ILE A 428 18.76 28.08 -19.81
CA ILE A 428 17.85 29.13 -19.36
C ILE A 428 18.06 30.42 -20.14
N ASP A 429 17.03 31.26 -20.20
CA ASP A 429 17.13 32.65 -20.64
C ASP A 429 17.19 33.58 -19.40
N GLY A 430 18.21 34.44 -19.34
CA GLY A 430 18.44 35.39 -18.24
C GLY A 430 19.49 34.94 -17.23
N ALA A 431 19.71 35.77 -16.21
CA ALA A 431 20.81 35.61 -15.25
C ALA A 431 20.50 34.68 -14.06
N PHE A 432 19.27 34.19 -13.94
CA PHE A 432 18.76 33.57 -12.71
C PHE A 432 18.99 32.06 -12.70
N ALA A 433 20.18 31.66 -12.24
CA ALA A 433 20.59 30.27 -12.22
C ALA A 433 20.60 29.64 -10.82
N ASP A 434 20.36 30.40 -9.74
CA ASP A 434 20.29 29.84 -8.38
C ASP A 434 19.14 28.80 -8.24
N VAL A 435 19.25 27.93 -7.26
CA VAL A 435 18.32 26.79 -7.08
C VAL A 435 16.87 27.27 -7.01
N GLU A 436 16.57 28.30 -6.24
CA GLU A 436 15.20 28.79 -6.04
C GLU A 436 14.63 29.38 -7.34
N SER A 437 15.44 30.14 -8.08
CA SER A 437 15.03 30.68 -9.37
C SER A 437 14.79 29.59 -10.43
N LEU A 438 15.62 28.55 -10.44
CA LEU A 438 15.43 27.41 -11.35
C LEU A 438 14.16 26.62 -11.00
N GLU A 439 13.84 26.43 -9.71
CA GLU A 439 12.60 25.74 -9.28
C GLU A 439 11.33 26.48 -9.75
N LYS A 440 11.40 27.82 -9.84
CA LYS A 440 10.30 28.67 -10.31
C LYS A 440 10.25 28.81 -11.84
N ASN A 441 11.27 28.36 -12.57
CA ASN A 441 11.32 28.48 -14.02
C ASN A 441 10.49 27.37 -14.70
N PRO A 442 9.38 27.70 -15.38
CA PRO A 442 8.50 26.68 -15.97
C PRO A 442 9.13 25.93 -17.15
N LEU A 443 10.29 26.38 -17.65
CA LEU A 443 11.02 25.72 -18.74
C LEU A 443 12.07 24.72 -18.23
N VAL A 444 12.31 24.64 -16.93
CA VAL A 444 13.28 23.73 -16.31
C VAL A 444 12.53 22.56 -15.67
N ASP A 445 12.92 21.32 -15.95
CA ASP A 445 12.35 20.15 -15.25
C ASP A 445 12.74 20.24 -13.76
N PRO A 446 11.81 20.05 -12.81
CA PRO A 446 12.11 20.12 -11.38
C PRO A 446 13.27 19.18 -10.95
N ARG A 447 13.47 18.06 -11.65
CA ARG A 447 14.58 17.12 -11.38
C ARG A 447 15.94 17.62 -11.83
N ASP A 448 15.97 18.63 -12.69
CA ASP A 448 17.21 19.26 -13.14
C ASP A 448 17.64 20.41 -12.23
N VAL A 449 16.89 20.73 -11.19
CA VAL A 449 17.20 21.89 -10.34
C VAL A 449 18.23 21.55 -9.26
N ARG A 450 18.08 20.38 -8.63
CA ARG A 450 18.96 19.89 -7.55
C ARG A 450 18.94 18.36 -7.45
N PRO A 451 19.98 17.75 -6.85
CA PRO A 451 19.99 16.32 -6.57
C PRO A 451 18.81 15.89 -5.70
N THR A 452 18.25 14.71 -5.99
CA THR A 452 17.21 14.09 -5.16
C THR A 452 17.84 13.02 -4.29
N LEU A 453 17.66 13.14 -2.96
CA LEU A 453 18.16 12.16 -1.99
C LEU A 453 17.05 11.18 -1.60
N VAL A 454 17.40 9.90 -1.43
CA VAL A 454 16.46 8.91 -0.87
C VAL A 454 16.14 9.28 0.59
N ASN A 455 14.85 9.35 0.94
CA ASN A 455 14.38 9.83 2.25
C ASN A 455 14.91 9.05 3.47
N SER A 456 15.37 7.81 3.29
CA SER A 456 16.01 7.01 4.34
C SER A 456 17.42 7.51 4.69
N CYS A 457 18.07 8.28 3.81
CA CYS A 457 19.48 8.67 3.90
C CYS A 457 19.73 9.99 4.63
N LYS A 458 19.39 10.01 5.91
CA LYS A 458 19.55 11.19 6.79
C LYS A 458 21.01 11.54 7.12
N ASN A 459 21.95 10.66 6.81
CA ASN A 459 23.38 10.83 7.04
C ASN A 459 24.08 11.60 5.91
N LEU A 460 23.40 11.96 4.81
CA LEU A 460 23.98 12.72 3.71
C LEU A 460 23.76 14.23 3.90
N GLU A 461 24.82 15.01 3.72
CA GLU A 461 24.78 16.48 3.69
C GLU A 461 25.07 16.98 2.28
N LEU A 462 24.16 17.77 1.71
CA LEU A 462 24.27 18.32 0.36
C LEU A 462 24.62 19.80 0.41
N THR A 463 25.66 20.20 -0.31
CA THR A 463 26.03 21.61 -0.56
C THR A 463 26.36 21.82 -2.05
N TYR A 464 26.43 23.08 -2.50
CA TYR A 464 26.86 23.39 -3.86
C TYR A 464 27.70 24.67 -3.95
N GLN A 465 28.45 24.80 -5.03
CA GLN A 465 29.20 26.01 -5.39
C GLN A 465 29.10 26.26 -6.89
N ASP A 466 28.84 27.51 -7.28
CA ASP A 466 28.75 27.91 -8.68
C ASP A 466 30.01 28.62 -9.16
N GLN A 467 30.41 28.33 -10.40
CA GLN A 467 31.45 29.06 -11.12
C GLN A 467 30.92 29.50 -12.49
N ALA A 468 30.73 30.81 -12.66
CA ALA A 468 30.26 31.40 -13.92
C ALA A 468 31.42 31.71 -14.88
N ILE A 469 31.25 31.36 -16.16
CA ILE A 469 32.21 31.57 -17.24
C ILE A 469 31.47 32.26 -18.39
N ASN A 470 31.88 33.47 -18.77
CA ASN A 470 31.35 34.14 -19.96
C ASN A 470 31.92 33.43 -21.21
N THR A 471 31.04 32.91 -22.06
CA THR A 471 31.45 32.12 -23.24
C THR A 471 31.45 32.97 -24.50
N GLN A 472 30.46 33.85 -24.69
CA GLN A 472 30.44 34.85 -25.76
C GLN A 472 29.31 35.88 -25.56
N GLY A 473 29.63 37.18 -25.52
CA GLY A 473 28.61 38.23 -25.47
C GLY A 473 27.73 38.16 -24.21
N ASN A 474 26.43 37.94 -24.40
CA ASN A 474 25.44 37.79 -23.33
C ASN A 474 25.22 36.31 -22.92
N ASP A 475 26.01 35.37 -23.42
CA ASP A 475 25.92 33.96 -23.07
C ASP A 475 26.94 33.58 -21.99
N TRP A 476 26.47 32.88 -20.96
CA TRP A 476 27.26 32.41 -19.84
C TRP A 476 27.08 30.91 -19.65
N THR A 477 28.14 30.23 -19.26
CA THR A 477 28.09 28.85 -18.77
C THR A 477 28.42 28.88 -17.28
N ILE A 478 27.50 28.36 -16.47
CA ILE A 478 27.68 28.22 -15.02
C ILE A 478 27.94 26.75 -14.73
N LEU A 479 29.10 26.48 -14.11
CA LEU A 479 29.47 25.17 -13.62
C LEU A 479 29.05 25.08 -12.15
N ARG A 480 27.94 24.38 -11.89
CA ARG A 480 27.46 24.12 -10.53
C ARG A 480 28.05 22.81 -10.02
N LYS A 481 28.89 22.91 -9.00
CA LYS A 481 29.50 21.76 -8.32
C LYS A 481 28.69 21.39 -7.09
N TRP A 482 27.99 20.28 -7.16
CA TRP A 482 27.32 19.65 -6.04
C TRP A 482 28.32 18.83 -5.23
N LYS A 483 28.21 18.89 -3.91
CA LYS A 483 29.03 18.14 -2.96
C LYS A 483 28.12 17.44 -1.95
N ILE A 484 28.26 16.13 -1.87
CA ILE A 484 27.62 15.32 -0.84
C ILE A 484 28.69 14.83 0.13
N VAL A 485 28.45 15.02 1.43
CA VAL A 485 29.27 14.48 2.52
C VAL A 485 28.45 13.45 3.28
N ASN A 486 28.94 12.22 3.33
CA ASN A 486 28.37 11.22 4.22
C ASN A 486 28.91 11.43 5.64
N LYS A 487 28.04 11.82 6.57
CA LYS A 487 28.41 12.11 7.97
C LYS A 487 28.92 10.90 8.73
N ASN A 488 28.66 9.68 8.25
CA ASN A 488 29.03 8.45 8.94
C ASN A 488 30.51 8.08 8.71
N ASP A 489 31.01 8.21 7.49
CA ASP A 489 32.37 7.81 7.10
C ASP A 489 33.22 8.97 6.56
N LEU A 490 32.63 10.17 6.47
CA LEU A 490 33.22 11.39 5.92
C LEU A 490 33.62 11.27 4.44
N SER A 491 33.08 10.28 3.72
CA SER A 491 33.23 10.18 2.27
C SER A 491 32.58 11.37 1.57
N VAL A 492 33.20 11.81 0.48
CA VAL A 492 32.77 12.98 -0.29
C VAL A 492 32.57 12.58 -1.73
N VAL A 493 31.38 12.85 -2.27
CA VAL A 493 31.06 12.69 -3.68
C VAL A 493 30.78 14.07 -4.28
N ASN A 494 31.30 14.31 -5.48
CA ASN A 494 31.09 15.57 -6.20
C ASN A 494 30.48 15.29 -7.57
N TYR A 495 29.60 16.17 -8.00
CA TYR A 495 28.98 16.14 -9.33
C TYR A 495 28.98 17.55 -9.91
N THR A 496 29.20 17.69 -11.21
CA THR A 496 29.17 18.99 -11.89
C THR A 496 28.02 19.03 -12.87
N GLN A 497 27.12 19.97 -12.66
CA GLN A 497 26.04 20.32 -13.56
C GLN A 497 26.43 21.54 -14.40
N ILE A 498 26.07 21.54 -15.67
CA ILE A 498 26.27 22.65 -16.59
C ILE A 498 24.94 23.39 -16.79
N ILE A 499 24.95 24.70 -16.52
CA ILE A 499 23.82 25.58 -16.75
C ILE A 499 24.21 26.59 -17.83
N ASN A 500 23.58 26.52 -19.00
CA ASN A 500 23.78 27.48 -20.07
C ASN A 500 22.76 28.61 -19.95
N ALA A 501 23.22 29.81 -19.65
CA ALA A 501 22.39 31.00 -19.49
C ALA A 501 22.57 31.91 -20.71
N HIS A 502 21.48 32.09 -21.46
CA HIS A 502 21.45 32.95 -22.64
C HIS A 502 20.91 34.33 -22.30
N ASN A 503 21.26 35.33 -23.13
CA ASN A 503 20.70 36.68 -23.02
C ASN A 503 20.90 37.36 -21.64
N VAL A 504 21.97 36.99 -20.92
CA VAL A 504 22.35 37.61 -19.64
C VAL A 504 22.75 39.08 -19.89
N PRO A 505 22.09 40.06 -19.23
CA PRO A 505 22.44 41.46 -19.39
C PRO A 505 23.91 41.72 -19.06
N THR A 506 24.57 42.55 -19.86
CA THR A 506 26.04 42.68 -19.95
C THR A 506 26.71 43.40 -18.76
N ALA A 507 26.04 43.54 -17.61
CA ALA A 507 26.57 44.26 -16.45
C ALA A 507 27.38 43.32 -15.54
N SER A 508 28.60 43.74 -15.19
CA SER A 508 29.62 42.90 -14.55
C SER A 508 29.37 42.65 -13.05
N LYS A 509 28.49 43.45 -12.44
CA LYS A 509 27.99 43.29 -11.06
C LYS A 509 26.57 43.86 -10.95
N ILE A 510 25.60 42.96 -10.86
CA ILE A 510 24.21 43.30 -10.58
C ILE A 510 23.93 42.91 -9.14
N ILE A 511 23.51 43.87 -8.30
CA ILE A 511 22.95 43.58 -6.97
C ILE A 511 21.44 43.78 -7.06
N GLN A 512 20.68 42.80 -6.57
CA GLN A 512 19.22 42.87 -6.49
C GLN A 512 18.75 43.06 -5.05
N PHE A 513 17.81 43.98 -4.84
CA PHE A 513 17.18 44.25 -3.54
C PHE A 513 15.75 43.71 -3.53
N ARG A 514 15.49 42.66 -2.73
CA ARG A 514 14.14 42.14 -2.46
C ARG A 514 13.86 42.13 -0.97
N LEU A 515 12.60 42.36 -0.61
CA LEU A 515 12.08 42.10 0.73
C LEU A 515 11.87 40.59 0.94
N PRO A 516 11.75 40.12 2.20
CA PRO A 516 11.45 38.71 2.51
C PRO A 516 10.12 38.19 1.93
N ASP A 517 9.23 39.08 1.53
CA ASP A 517 7.96 38.78 0.85
C ASP A 517 8.05 38.92 -0.68
N GLU A 518 9.26 38.96 -1.22
CA GLU A 518 9.61 39.07 -2.65
C GLU A 518 9.18 40.37 -3.36
N ASN A 519 8.73 41.38 -2.62
CA ASN A 519 8.48 42.69 -3.21
C ASN A 519 9.80 43.40 -3.61
N ILE A 520 9.81 43.98 -4.81
CA ILE A 520 10.93 44.76 -5.35
C ILE A 520 11.02 46.09 -4.60
N LEU A 521 12.17 46.36 -3.98
CA LEU A 521 12.46 47.63 -3.31
C LEU A 521 12.85 48.70 -4.34
N THR A 522 11.89 49.53 -4.74
CA THR A 522 12.14 50.71 -5.59
C THR A 522 12.48 51.95 -4.75
N GLY A 523 13.29 52.87 -5.30
CA GLY A 523 13.64 54.16 -4.67
C GLY A 523 14.76 54.12 -3.61
N VAL A 524 15.42 52.98 -3.41
CA VAL A 524 16.62 52.87 -2.56
C VAL A 524 17.84 53.38 -3.32
N LYS A 525 18.75 54.11 -2.65
CA LYS A 525 20.03 54.56 -3.22
C LYS A 525 21.21 53.91 -2.53
N VAL A 526 22.15 53.36 -3.31
CA VAL A 526 23.42 52.81 -2.83
C VAL A 526 24.54 53.63 -3.43
N ASP A 527 25.34 54.31 -2.59
CA ASP A 527 26.37 55.28 -2.99
C ASP A 527 25.87 56.30 -4.06
N GLY A 528 24.59 56.69 -3.96
CA GLY A 528 23.96 57.70 -4.83
C GLY A 528 23.28 57.17 -6.10
N ILE A 529 23.35 55.86 -6.38
CA ILE A 529 22.68 55.23 -7.53
C ILE A 529 21.34 54.64 -7.09
N GLU A 530 20.26 54.97 -7.80
CA GLU A 530 18.91 54.50 -7.51
C GLU A 530 18.64 53.12 -8.10
N VAL A 531 18.01 52.25 -7.31
CA VAL A 531 17.53 50.94 -7.76
C VAL A 531 16.46 51.13 -8.85
N ASN A 532 16.61 50.43 -9.98
CA ASN A 532 15.66 50.53 -11.10
C ASN A 532 14.33 49.81 -10.79
N GLU A 533 13.37 49.89 -11.72
CA GLU A 533 12.04 49.27 -11.59
C GLU A 533 12.08 47.75 -11.42
N ASP A 534 13.20 47.09 -11.77
CA ASP A 534 13.42 45.65 -11.64
C ASP A 534 14.18 45.26 -10.35
N GLY A 535 14.46 46.22 -9.46
CA GLY A 535 15.17 45.97 -8.21
C GLY A 535 16.68 45.90 -8.35
N LEU A 536 17.25 46.35 -9.47
CA LEU A 536 18.64 46.16 -9.83
C LEU A 536 19.47 47.45 -9.70
N ILE A 537 20.72 47.31 -9.26
CA ILE A 537 21.77 48.33 -9.41
C ILE A 537 22.91 47.78 -10.28
N ASN A 538 23.34 48.57 -11.26
CA ASN A 538 24.53 48.33 -12.05
C ASN A 538 25.73 49.09 -11.46
N LEU A 539 26.71 48.35 -10.95
CA LEU A 539 27.85 48.91 -10.20
C LEU A 539 29.09 49.21 -11.05
N ASP A 540 29.03 49.06 -12.37
CA ASP A 540 30.20 49.27 -13.25
C ASP A 540 30.63 50.75 -13.37
N THR A 541 29.90 51.68 -12.77
CA THR A 541 30.15 53.13 -12.91
C THR A 541 30.79 53.80 -11.68
N VAL A 542 30.97 53.11 -10.54
CA VAL A 542 31.53 53.74 -9.32
C VAL A 542 32.43 52.77 -8.52
N PRO A 543 33.65 53.17 -8.11
CA PRO A 543 34.45 52.40 -7.18
C PRO A 543 33.89 52.55 -5.75
N ILE A 544 33.29 51.48 -5.20
CA ILE A 544 32.77 51.44 -3.83
C ILE A 544 33.94 51.61 -2.86
N GLN A 545 34.13 52.81 -2.33
CA GLN A 545 35.24 53.09 -1.40
C GLN A 545 34.87 52.86 0.06
N ASN A 546 33.58 52.81 0.45
CA ASN A 546 33.16 52.48 1.83
C ASN A 546 31.63 52.22 2.01
N GLY A 547 30.90 51.80 0.97
CA GLY A 547 29.55 51.21 1.06
C GLY A 547 28.59 51.83 2.10
N HIS A 548 28.37 53.14 2.02
CA HIS A 548 27.43 53.81 2.93
C HIS A 548 26.05 53.83 2.28
N ILE A 549 25.16 52.95 2.73
CA ILE A 549 23.76 52.93 2.30
C ILE A 549 23.00 54.01 3.07
N PHE A 550 22.42 54.98 2.36
CA PHE A 550 21.55 56.00 2.94
C PHE A 550 20.16 55.88 2.30
N LYS A 551 19.13 55.71 3.13
CA LYS A 551 17.74 55.98 2.75
C LYS A 551 17.37 57.33 3.36
N ASP A 552 17.16 58.34 2.51
CA ASP A 552 16.73 59.66 2.96
C ASP A 552 15.20 59.63 3.13
N ASP A 553 14.72 58.91 4.15
CA ASP A 553 13.32 58.95 4.53
C ASP A 553 13.13 58.68 6.03
N TYR A 554 12.06 59.26 6.59
CA TYR A 554 11.78 59.24 8.04
C TYR A 554 11.72 57.82 8.62
N PHE A 555 12.22 57.68 9.86
CA PHE A 555 12.45 56.50 10.73
C PHE A 555 11.34 55.40 10.87
N ALA A 556 10.33 55.34 10.01
CA ALA A 556 9.15 54.48 10.20
C ALA A 556 9.13 53.16 9.39
N THR A 557 10.12 52.84 8.54
CA THR A 557 10.14 51.54 7.82
C THR A 557 11.55 50.93 7.80
N ALA A 558 11.69 49.83 8.53
CA ALA A 558 12.93 49.25 9.04
C ALA A 558 13.84 48.59 7.98
N VAL A 559 15.13 48.91 8.06
CA VAL A 559 16.26 48.01 7.77
C VAL A 559 17.25 48.28 8.89
N ASP A 560 17.59 47.27 9.70
CA ASP A 560 18.52 47.42 10.82
C ASP A 560 19.91 46.84 10.52
N ILE A 561 20.86 47.02 11.44
CA ILE A 561 22.26 46.64 11.24
C ILE A 561 22.46 45.11 11.07
N ASN A 562 21.52 44.29 11.52
CA ASN A 562 21.52 42.84 11.30
C ASN A 562 21.17 42.48 9.85
N ASP A 563 20.29 43.25 9.19
CA ASP A 563 19.94 43.03 7.78
C ASP A 563 21.15 43.29 6.86
N VAL A 564 22.02 44.22 7.26
CA VAL A 564 23.28 44.52 6.57
C VAL A 564 24.34 43.43 6.80
N VAL A 565 24.35 42.80 7.97
CA VAL A 565 25.22 41.65 8.26
C VAL A 565 24.79 40.43 7.44
N TYR A 566 23.49 40.17 7.33
CA TYR A 566 22.94 39.07 6.53
C TYR A 566 23.24 39.22 5.02
N MET A 567 23.20 40.45 4.50
CA MET A 567 23.61 40.76 3.12
C MET A 567 25.10 40.49 2.85
N ARG A 568 25.96 40.58 3.87
CA ARG A 568 27.41 40.38 3.70
C ARG A 568 27.79 38.91 3.55
N GLU A 569 27.06 37.99 4.18
CA GLU A 569 27.29 36.55 4.10
C GLU A 569 26.88 35.97 2.73
N LEU A 570 25.74 36.44 2.19
CA LEU A 570 25.24 36.03 0.87
C LEU A 570 26.15 36.42 -0.31
N ILE A 571 26.92 37.52 -0.19
CA ILE A 571 27.82 38.00 -1.26
C ILE A 571 29.18 37.29 -1.24
N LEU A 572 29.63 36.76 -0.09
CA LEU A 572 30.98 36.20 0.06
C LEU A 572 31.04 34.67 0.10
N GLY A 573 29.90 33.97 0.24
CA GLY A 573 29.85 32.51 0.23
C GLY A 573 30.73 31.87 1.32
N ILE A 574 30.60 32.33 2.57
CA ILE A 574 31.21 31.71 3.77
C ILE A 574 30.09 31.12 4.61
#